data_AF-A0A969RZU4-F1
#
_entry.id   AF-A0A969RZU4-F1
#
_cell.length_a   1.000
_cell.length_b   1.000
_cell.length_c   1.000
_cell.angle_alpha   90.00
_cell.angle_beta   90.00
_cell.angle_gamma   90.00
#
_symmetry.space_group_name_H-M   'P 1'
#
loop_
_entity.id
_entity.type
_entity.pdbx_description
1 polymer ?
#
loop_
_entity_poly.entity_id
_entity_poly.type
_entity_poly.pdbx_seq_one_letter_code
_entity_poly.pdbx_strand_id
1 'polypeptide(L)'
;MVLLQDPALQTRFISVQDYHRMIEAEIFGPEERIELLLGQLIPMAAKGSPHSAAVARARDLFDDQLTRQQSADSFARARDLARPLRAGT
;
A
#
# COMPACT_ATOMS: atom_id res chain seq x y z
N MET A 1 4.18 -21.34 15.68
CA MET A 1 4.43 -22.64 15.03
C MET A 1 4.64 -22.38 13.55
N VAL A 2 5.89 -22.29 13.10
CA VAL A 2 6.23 -22.16 11.68
C VAL A 2 6.19 -23.58 11.11
N LEU A 3 5.33 -23.85 10.13
CA LEU A 3 5.37 -25.13 9.42
C LEU A 3 6.72 -25.19 8.69
N LEU A 4 7.58 -26.08 9.16
CA LEU A 4 8.80 -26.49 8.46
C LEU A 4 8.36 -27.01 7.09
N GLN A 5 8.99 -26.49 6.04
CA GLN A 5 8.82 -27.03 4.71
C GLN A 5 9.26 -28.50 4.73
N ASP A 6 8.33 -29.43 4.54
CA ASP A 6 8.65 -30.84 4.40
C ASP A 6 9.40 -31.02 3.06
N PRO A 7 10.68 -31.43 3.07
CA PRO A 7 11.47 -31.59 1.85
C PRO A 7 10.92 -32.69 0.93
N ALA A 8 10.04 -33.57 1.41
CA ALA A 8 9.36 -34.56 0.59
C ALA A 8 8.15 -33.98 -0.18
N LEU A 9 7.68 -32.78 0.17
CA LEU A 9 6.52 -32.15 -0.45
C LEU A 9 6.97 -31.15 -1.53
N GLN A 10 6.70 -31.47 -2.80
CA GLN A 10 6.87 -30.49 -3.88
C GLN A 10 5.79 -29.42 -3.76
N THR A 11 6.19 -28.20 -3.42
CA THR A 11 5.30 -27.04 -3.37
C THR A 11 5.43 -26.21 -4.64
N ARG A 12 4.31 -25.67 -5.12
CA ARG A 12 4.28 -24.68 -6.20
C ARG A 12 4.04 -23.30 -5.60
N PHE A 13 4.81 -22.31 -6.05
CA PHE A 13 4.56 -20.91 -5.72
C PHE A 13 3.32 -20.38 -6.44
N ILE A 14 2.55 -19.58 -5.71
CA ILE A 14 1.37 -18.88 -6.20
C ILE A 14 1.80 -17.56 -6.82
N SER A 15 1.40 -17.32 -8.07
CA SER A 15 1.60 -16.02 -8.72
C SER A 15 0.56 -15.00 -8.25
N VAL A 16 0.83 -13.71 -8.49
CA VAL A 16 -0.17 -12.64 -8.25
C VAL A 16 -1.45 -12.89 -9.05
N GLN A 17 -1.33 -13.37 -10.29
CA GLN A 17 -2.49 -13.71 -11.12
C GLN A 17 -3.29 -14.88 -10.55
N ASP A 18 -2.61 -15.91 -10.03
CA ASP A 18 -3.27 -17.02 -9.35
C ASP A 18 -4.06 -16.50 -8.14
N TYR A 19 -3.45 -15.67 -7.30
CA TYR A 19 -4.11 -15.09 -6.13
C TYR A 19 -5.38 -14.30 -6.48
N HIS A 20 -5.36 -13.47 -7.52
CA HIS A 20 -6.56 -12.76 -7.98
C HIS A 20 -7.65 -13.72 -8.48
N ARG A 21 -7.28 -14.74 -9.26
CA ARG A 21 -8.25 -15.76 -9.69
C ARG A 21 -8.87 -16.50 -8.52
N MET A 22 -8.11 -16.75 -7.46
CA MET A 22 -8.62 -17.41 -6.25
C MET A 22 -9.65 -16.51 -5.52
N ILE A 23 -9.45 -15.20 -5.50
CA ILE A 23 -10.42 -14.23 -4.96
C ILE A 23 -11.70 -14.21 -5.81
N GLU A 24 -11.55 -14.10 -7.14
CA GLU A 24 -12.68 -14.08 -8.08
C GLU A 24 -13.51 -15.36 -8.02
N ALA A 25 -12.87 -16.49 -7.74
CA ALA A 25 -13.51 -17.79 -7.56
C ALA A 25 -14.05 -18.03 -6.13
N GLU A 26 -14.02 -17.01 -5.26
CA GLU A 26 -14.51 -17.08 -3.87
C GLU A 26 -13.89 -18.23 -3.05
N ILE A 27 -12.61 -18.55 -3.30
CA ILE A 27 -11.90 -19.62 -2.57
C ILE A 27 -11.69 -19.25 -1.11
N PHE A 28 -11.47 -17.97 -0.82
CA PHE A 28 -11.29 -17.46 0.53
C PHE A 28 -12.63 -17.02 1.12
N GLY A 29 -12.82 -17.28 2.42
CA GLY A 29 -14.00 -16.79 3.13
C GLY A 29 -14.05 -15.24 3.16
N PRO A 30 -15.24 -14.63 3.33
CA PRO A 30 -15.40 -13.17 3.32
C PRO A 30 -14.60 -12.45 4.41
N GLU A 31 -14.38 -13.11 5.54
CA GLU A 31 -13.58 -12.60 6.67
C GLU A 31 -12.16 -13.17 6.68
N GLU A 32 -11.81 -14.03 5.72
CA GLU A 32 -10.50 -14.66 5.64
C GLU A 32 -9.50 -13.69 5.02
N ARG A 33 -8.66 -13.12 5.88
CA ARG A 33 -7.65 -12.14 5.46
C ARG A 33 -6.36 -12.88 5.13
N ILE A 34 -6.11 -13.14 3.85
CA ILE A 34 -4.88 -13.77 3.35
C ILE A 34 -3.99 -12.74 2.66
N GLU A 35 -2.67 -12.88 2.82
CA GLU A 35 -1.65 -12.12 2.11
C GLU A 35 -0.80 -13.07 1.24
N LEU A 36 -0.46 -12.63 0.02
CA LEU A 36 0.50 -13.31 -0.83
C LEU A 36 1.90 -12.73 -0.60
N LEU A 37 2.77 -13.44 0.11
CA LEU A 37 4.17 -13.05 0.33
C LEU A 37 5.12 -14.12 -0.21
N LEU A 38 6.07 -13.72 -1.06
CA LEU A 38 7.09 -14.63 -1.63
C LEU A 38 6.49 -15.90 -2.29
N GLY A 39 5.35 -15.75 -2.96
CA GLY A 39 4.65 -16.85 -3.62
C GLY A 39 3.89 -17.78 -2.67
N GLN A 40 3.75 -17.42 -1.39
CA GLN A 40 3.05 -18.18 -0.37
C GLN A 40 1.83 -17.41 0.14
N LEU A 41 0.74 -18.12 0.39
CA LEU A 41 -0.46 -17.59 1.00
C LEU A 41 -0.32 -17.69 2.52
N ILE A 42 -0.34 -16.56 3.20
CA ILE A 42 -0.21 -16.50 4.66
C ILE A 42 -1.44 -15.80 5.27
N PRO A 43 -1.89 -16.21 6.46
CA PRO A 43 -2.91 -15.46 7.17
C PRO A 43 -2.36 -14.09 7.59
N MET A 44 -3.13 -13.04 7.34
CA MET A 44 -2.84 -11.70 7.81
C MET A 44 -2.84 -11.69 9.35
N ALA A 45 -1.84 -11.06 9.95
CA ALA A 45 -1.83 -10.84 11.38
C ALA A 45 -3.04 -9.98 11.80
N ALA A 46 -3.74 -10.39 12.86
CA ALA A 46 -4.88 -9.65 13.38
C ALA A 46 -4.46 -8.22 13.80
N LYS A 47 -5.21 -7.23 13.31
CA LYS A 47 -4.98 -5.81 13.60
C LYS A 47 -5.94 -5.36 14.70
N GLY A 48 -5.47 -5.33 15.94
CA GLY A 48 -6.24 -4.83 17.08
C GLY A 48 -6.37 -3.30 17.11
N SER A 49 -7.23 -2.78 17.99
CA SER A 49 -7.50 -1.33 18.11
C SER A 49 -6.25 -0.44 18.22
N PRO A 50 -5.17 -0.83 18.95
CA PRO A 50 -3.94 -0.03 18.98
C PRO A 50 -3.27 0.12 17.60
N HIS A 51 -3.24 -0.95 16.81
CA HIS A 51 -2.72 -0.93 15.45
C HIS A 51 -3.55 0.01 14.57
N SER A 52 -4.88 -0.15 14.61
CA SER A 52 -5.79 0.67 13.81
C SER A 52 -5.68 2.16 14.14
N ALA A 53 -5.56 2.52 15.42
CA ALA A 53 -5.37 3.90 15.85
C ALA A 53 -4.01 4.48 15.40
N ALA A 54 -2.94 3.68 15.42
CA ALA A 54 -1.64 4.10 14.93
C ALA A 54 -1.66 4.36 13.41
N VAL A 55 -2.29 3.47 12.65
CA VAL A 55 -2.47 3.63 11.19
C VAL A 55 -3.28 4.87 10.86
N ALA A 56 -4.39 5.12 11.57
CA ALA A 56 -5.23 6.30 11.37
C ALA A 56 -4.44 7.60 11.58
N ARG A 57 -3.73 7.73 12.71
CA ARG A 57 -2.92 8.93 12.97
C ARG A 57 -1.80 9.13 11.95
N ALA A 58 -1.14 8.04 11.52
CA ALA A 58 -0.09 8.12 10.51
C ALA A 58 -0.66 8.60 9.17
N ARG A 59 -1.85 8.12 8.79
CA ARG A 59 -2.57 8.57 7.60
C ARG A 59 -2.90 10.05 7.69
N ASP A 60 -3.51 10.50 8.78
CA ASP A 60 -3.94 11.90 8.94
C ASP A 60 -2.74 12.86 8.79
N LEU A 61 -1.62 12.55 9.44
CA LEU A 61 -0.39 13.34 9.33
C LEU A 61 0.18 13.36 7.91
N PHE A 62 0.09 12.23 7.20
CA PHE A 62 0.55 12.12 5.82
C PHE A 62 -0.32 12.95 4.87
N ASP A 63 -1.65 12.83 4.99
CA ASP A 63 -2.63 13.57 4.18
C ASP A 63 -2.49 15.09 4.38
N ASP A 64 -2.31 15.52 5.63
CA ASP A 64 -2.04 16.92 5.97
C ASP A 64 -0.75 17.44 5.31
N GLN A 65 0.31 16.64 5.36
CA GLN A 65 1.61 17.05 4.81
C GLN A 65 1.56 17.12 3.29
N LEU A 66 0.90 16.17 2.64
CA LEU A 66 0.73 16.17 1.19
C LEU A 66 -0.07 17.39 0.72
N THR A 67 -1.12 17.76 1.45
CA THR A 67 -1.94 18.94 1.16
C THR A 67 -1.14 20.25 1.30
N ARG A 68 -0.32 20.35 2.36
CA ARG A 68 0.58 21.51 2.54
C ARG A 68 1.60 21.62 1.42
N GLN A 69 2.20 20.51 0.99
CA GLN A 69 3.17 20.49 -0.11
C GLN A 69 2.52 20.91 -1.44
N GLN A 70 1.36 20.34 -1.78
CA GLN A 70 0.63 20.71 -3.00
C GLN A 70 0.26 22.20 -3.02
N SER A 71 -0.13 22.75 -1.88
CA SER A 71 -0.42 24.19 -1.74
C SER A 71 0.82 25.03 -2.00
N ALA A 72 1.94 24.72 -1.32
CA ALA A 72 3.21 25.43 -1.49
C ALA A 72 3.73 25.36 -2.94
N ASP A 73 3.67 24.19 -3.58
CA ASP A 73 4.08 23.99 -4.96
C ASP A 73 3.21 24.77 -5.95
N SER A 74 1.89 24.83 -5.70
CA SER A 74 0.96 25.62 -6.52
C SER A 74 1.25 27.11 -6.45
N PHE A 75 1.56 27.63 -5.24
CA PHE A 75 1.98 29.03 -5.06
C PHE A 75 3.33 29.32 -5.70
N ALA A 76 4.31 28.43 -5.57
CA ALA A 76 5.62 28.58 -6.20
C ALA A 76 5.51 28.65 -7.73
N ARG A 77 4.71 27.77 -8.33
CA ARG A 77 4.42 27.78 -9.77
C ARG A 77 3.72 29.06 -10.23
N ALA A 78 2.71 29.53 -9.50
CA ALA A 78 2.03 30.79 -9.81
C ALA A 78 3.00 31.99 -9.78
N ARG A 79 3.91 32.03 -8.79
CA ARG A 79 4.93 33.08 -8.66
C ARG A 79 5.94 33.05 -9.82
N ASP A 80 6.35 31.87 -10.25
CA ASP A 80 7.31 31.74 -11.35
C ASP A 80 6.69 32.13 -12.70
N LEU A 81 5.40 31.85 -12.92
CA LEU A 81 4.66 32.34 -14.09
C LEU A 81 4.44 33.86 -14.09
N ALA A 82 4.32 34.46 -12.89
CA ALA A 82 4.16 35.91 -12.73
C ALA A 82 5.47 36.70 -12.77
N ARG A 83 6.64 36.04 -12.90
CA ARG A 83 7.93 36.73 -12.99
C ARG A 83 8.04 37.41 -14.37
N PRO A 84 8.21 38.74 -14.43
CA PRO A 84 8.25 39.43 -15.72
C PRO A 84 9.45 38.94 -16.53
N LEU A 85 9.21 38.59 -17.79
CA LEU A 85 10.24 38.38 -18.80
C LEU A 85 11.04 39.69 -18.87
N ARG A 86 12.28 39.66 -18.40
CA ARG A 86 13.19 40.81 -18.55
C ARG A 86 13.37 41.02 -20.04
N ALA A 87 12.75 42.07 -20.57
CA ALA A 87 13.00 42.52 -21.93
C ALA A 87 14.50 42.88 -22.01
N GLY A 88 15.24 42.10 -22.80
CA GLY A 88 16.64 42.35 -23.08
C GLY A 88 16.80 43.65 -23.86
N THR A 89 17.77 44.45 -23.40
CA THR A 89 18.40 45.59 -24.07
C THR A 89 18.81 45.30 -25.51
#